data_AF-A0A447TIK2-F1
#
_entry.id   AF-A0A447TIK2-F1
#
_cell.length_a   1.000
_cell.length_b   1.000
_cell.length_c   1.000
_cell.angle_alpha   90.00
_cell.angle_beta   90.00
_cell.angle_gamma   90.00
#
_symmetry.space_group_name_H-M   'P 1'
#
loop_
_entity.id
_entity.type
_entity.pdbx_description
1 polymer ?
#
loop_
_entity_poly.entity_id
_entity_poly.type
_entity_poly.pdbx_seq_one_letter_code
_entity_poly.pdbx_strand_id
1 'polypeptide(L)'
;MLTVYSDSHRLQHGQAELIDGTLKPCFETPSRADMVLAAVRDRELGDVIHPRRHGLDPILRVHDAGYVRFLETAWRRWTEMGRDYDALPKMWQVRRLREAIPEHVEGQLCYYSMDCGTPVTSGTWQAASAAADTALTGPTG
;
A
#
# COMPACT_ATOMS: atom_id res chain seq x y z
N MET A 1 15.31 22.48 -2.04
CA MET A 1 15.03 21.04 -2.28
C MET A 1 13.59 20.89 -2.71
N LEU A 2 13.35 20.38 -3.92
CA LEU A 2 12.00 20.10 -4.42
C LEU A 2 11.37 18.94 -3.63
N THR A 3 10.10 19.07 -3.25
CA THR A 3 9.31 18.00 -2.62
C THR A 3 8.16 17.60 -3.53
N VAL A 4 7.99 16.29 -3.75
CA VAL A 4 6.81 15.75 -4.43
C VAL A 4 5.89 15.14 -3.39
N TYR A 5 4.61 15.49 -3.42
CA TYR A 5 3.63 15.06 -2.42
C TYR A 5 2.25 14.83 -3.06
N SER A 6 1.55 13.79 -2.59
CA SER A 6 0.19 13.46 -3.04
C SER A 6 -0.75 13.27 -1.86
N ASP A 7 -1.86 13.99 -1.83
CA ASP A 7 -2.92 13.79 -0.82
C ASP A 7 -3.59 12.41 -0.91
N SER A 8 -3.39 11.66 -2.00
CA SER A 8 -3.89 10.28 -2.11
C SER A 8 -3.28 9.32 -1.08
N HIS A 9 -2.19 9.69 -0.40
CA HIS A 9 -1.64 8.89 0.72
C HIS A 9 -2.71 8.61 1.79
N ARG A 10 -3.65 9.54 1.99
CA ARG A 10 -4.74 9.45 2.98
C ARG A 10 -5.70 8.29 2.74
N LEU A 11 -5.74 7.78 1.51
CA LEU A 11 -6.59 6.67 1.13
C LEU A 11 -6.10 5.35 1.76
N GLN A 12 -4.81 5.25 2.12
CA GLN A 12 -4.32 4.17 2.95
C GLN A 12 -4.51 4.54 4.42
N HIS A 13 -5.63 4.12 5.00
CA HIS A 13 -5.94 4.36 6.41
C HIS A 13 -6.60 3.12 7.02
N GLY A 14 -5.78 2.14 7.38
CA GLY A 14 -6.22 0.91 8.04
C GLY A 14 -6.77 1.17 9.43
N GLN A 15 -7.73 0.36 9.85
CA GLN A 15 -8.36 0.41 11.17
C GLN A 15 -7.45 -0.19 12.25
N ALA A 16 -6.76 -1.28 11.93
CA ALA A 16 -5.90 -1.96 12.88
C ALA A 16 -4.77 -2.76 12.22
N GLU A 17 -3.70 -2.96 12.99
CA GLU A 17 -2.57 -3.82 12.67
C GLU A 17 -2.29 -4.80 13.83
N LEU A 18 -1.73 -5.96 13.51
CA LEU A 18 -1.39 -6.99 14.49
C LEU A 18 -0.04 -6.68 15.16
N ILE A 19 -0.05 -6.34 16.44
CA ILE A 19 1.13 -5.99 17.25
C ILE A 19 1.08 -6.76 18.57
N ASP A 20 2.17 -7.46 18.90
CA ASP A 20 2.30 -8.28 20.11
C ASP A 20 1.14 -9.29 20.31
N GLY A 21 0.59 -9.82 19.22
CA GLY A 21 -0.55 -10.74 19.25
C GLY A 21 -1.92 -10.08 19.48
N THR A 22 -2.01 -8.75 19.41
CA THR A 22 -3.25 -7.98 19.59
C THR A 22 -3.49 -7.03 18.43
N LEU A 23 -4.75 -6.73 18.12
CA LEU A 23 -5.09 -5.68 17.16
C LEU A 23 -5.00 -4.31 17.83
N LYS A 24 -4.13 -3.44 17.30
CA LYS A 24 -3.95 -2.06 17.75
C LYS A 24 -4.23 -1.11 16.58
N PRO A 25 -4.59 0.17 16.84
CA PRO A 25 -4.65 1.17 15.77
C PRO A 25 -3.32 1.23 15.00
N CYS A 26 -3.40 1.43 13.68
CA CYS A 26 -2.21 1.54 12.85
C CYS A 26 -1.28 2.66 13.32
N PHE A 27 0.03 2.40 13.37
CA PHE A 27 1.05 3.42 13.56
C PHE A 27 1.30 4.21 12.27
N GLU A 28 1.24 3.54 11.11
CA GLU A 28 1.28 4.16 9.79
C GLU A 28 -0.06 4.85 9.53
N THR A 29 -0.11 6.16 9.82
CA THR A 29 -1.33 6.97 9.71
C THR A 29 -1.10 8.17 8.79
N PRO A 30 -2.16 8.70 8.15
CA PRO A 30 -2.06 9.86 7.26
C PRO A 30 -1.41 11.09 7.91
N SER A 31 -1.55 11.25 9.23
CA SER A 31 -0.97 12.37 9.97
C SER A 31 0.56 12.42 9.87
N ARG A 32 1.23 11.28 9.66
CA ARG A 32 2.69 11.22 9.51
C ARG A 32 3.16 12.04 8.32
N ALA A 33 2.53 11.86 7.16
CA ALA A 33 2.86 12.61 5.96
C ALA A 33 2.49 14.10 6.10
N ASP A 34 1.43 14.42 6.85
CA ASP A 34 1.01 15.80 7.14
C ASP A 34 2.04 16.55 7.98
N MET A 35 2.55 15.89 9.02
CA MET A 35 3.58 16.44 9.88
C MET A 35 4.87 16.70 9.08
N VAL A 36 5.26 15.79 8.18
CA VAL A 36 6.42 15.99 7.31
C VAL A 36 6.18 17.16 6.35
N LEU A 37 5.02 17.22 5.68
CA LEU A 37 4.68 18.32 4.78
C LEU A 37 4.65 19.67 5.51
N ALA A 38 4.11 19.70 6.74
CA ALA A 38 4.11 20.90 7.57
C ALA A 38 5.54 21.36 7.89
N ALA A 39 6.43 20.44 8.28
CA ALA A 39 7.83 20.76 8.55
C ALA A 39 8.59 21.23 7.29
N VAL A 40 8.33 20.62 6.13
CA VAL A 40 8.89 21.05 4.83
C VAL A 40 8.50 22.51 4.52
N ARG A 41 7.23 22.86 4.75
CA ARG A 41 6.71 24.21 4.53
C ARG A 41 7.23 25.22 5.55
N ASP A 42 7.21 24.86 6.83
CA ASP A 42 7.71 25.72 7.93
C ASP A 42 9.19 26.09 7.76
N ARG A 43 10.00 25.13 7.27
CA ARG A 43 11.43 25.35 7.00
C ARG A 43 11.73 25.91 5.62
N GLU A 44 10.70 26.21 4.83
CA GLU A 44 10.83 26.75 3.47
C GLU A 44 11.82 25.95 2.60
N LEU A 45 11.79 24.62 2.69
CA LEU A 45 12.82 23.78 2.07
C LEU A 45 12.80 23.85 0.53
N GLY A 46 11.71 24.30 -0.08
CA GLY A 46 11.54 24.50 -1.52
C GLY A 46 10.09 24.25 -1.96
N ASP A 47 9.89 24.21 -3.27
CA ASP A 47 8.57 23.98 -3.85
C ASP A 47 8.01 22.59 -3.50
N VAL A 48 6.70 22.54 -3.26
CA VAL A 48 5.94 21.29 -3.11
C VAL A 48 5.06 21.13 -4.35
N ILE A 49 5.30 20.05 -5.11
CA ILE A 49 4.55 19.74 -6.34
C ILE A 49 3.78 18.43 -6.21
N HIS A 50 2.74 18.28 -7.03
CA HIS A 50 2.03 17.01 -7.17
C HIS A 50 2.77 16.05 -8.12
N PRO A 51 2.62 14.73 -7.92
CA PRO A 51 3.21 13.76 -8.82
C PRO A 51 2.53 13.76 -10.19
N ARG A 52 3.28 13.33 -11.21
CA ARG A 52 2.74 12.98 -12.53
C ARG A 52 2.43 11.49 -12.54
N ARG A 53 1.47 11.07 -13.38
CA ARG A 53 1.22 9.65 -13.61
C ARG A 53 2.27 9.05 -14.53
N HIS A 54 2.84 7.91 -14.14
CA HIS A 54 3.86 7.19 -14.92
C HIS A 54 3.38 5.85 -15.48
N GLY A 55 2.16 5.42 -15.13
CA GLY A 55 1.60 4.15 -15.57
C GLY A 55 2.22 2.94 -14.88
N LEU A 56 1.84 1.74 -15.32
CA LEU A 56 2.30 0.49 -14.69
C LEU A 56 3.67 0.02 -15.20
N ASP A 57 4.12 0.47 -16.36
CA ASP A 57 5.37 -0.01 -16.96
C ASP A 57 6.58 0.11 -16.01
N PRO A 58 6.79 1.24 -15.30
CA PRO A 58 7.89 1.34 -14.33
C PRO A 58 7.75 0.40 -13.13
N ILE A 59 6.51 0.17 -12.67
CA ILE A 59 6.20 -0.70 -11.54
C ILE A 59 6.48 -2.16 -11.91
N LEU A 60 6.05 -2.57 -13.10
CA LEU A 60 6.22 -3.93 -13.63
C LEU A 60 7.67 -4.28 -13.99
N ARG A 61 8.58 -3.29 -14.08
CA ARG A 61 10.02 -3.57 -14.17
C ARG A 61 10.63 -4.10 -12.87
N VAL A 62 9.97 -3.89 -11.73
CA VAL A 62 10.47 -4.26 -10.40
C VAL A 62 9.60 -5.33 -9.74
N HIS A 63 8.28 -5.25 -9.92
CA HIS A 63 7.32 -6.12 -9.26
C HIS A 63 6.75 -7.18 -10.21
N ASP A 64 6.47 -8.36 -9.65
CA ASP A 64 5.74 -9.42 -10.36
C ASP A 64 4.35 -8.93 -10.83
N ALA A 65 3.98 -9.30 -12.05
CA ALA A 65 2.71 -8.89 -12.65
C ALA A 65 1.50 -9.51 -11.93
N GLY A 66 1.63 -10.71 -11.36
CA GLY A 66 0.61 -11.34 -10.53
C GLY A 66 0.35 -10.57 -9.23
N TYR A 67 1.42 -10.14 -8.57
CA TYR A 67 1.37 -9.30 -7.37
C TYR A 67 0.68 -7.96 -7.62
N VAL A 68 1.06 -7.25 -8.69
CA VAL A 68 0.44 -5.96 -9.05
C VAL A 68 -1.06 -6.14 -9.33
N ARG A 69 -1.45 -7.15 -10.12
CA ARG A 69 -2.87 -7.46 -10.36
C ARG A 69 -3.62 -7.85 -9.09
N PHE A 70 -2.97 -8.54 -8.17
CA PHE A 70 -3.57 -8.86 -6.88
C PHE A 70 -3.87 -7.56 -6.12
N LEU A 71 -2.91 -6.65 -5.92
CA LEU A 71 -3.14 -5.41 -5.20
C LEU A 71 -4.24 -4.54 -5.83
N GLU A 72 -4.27 -4.45 -7.16
CA GLU A 72 -5.29 -3.70 -7.89
C GLU A 72 -6.71 -4.24 -7.67
N THR A 73 -6.86 -5.55 -7.49
CA THR A 73 -8.17 -6.22 -7.45
C THR A 73 -8.57 -6.74 -6.08
N ALA A 74 -7.64 -6.77 -5.12
CA ALA A 74 -7.79 -7.43 -3.82
C ALA A 74 -9.00 -6.91 -3.06
N TRP A 75 -9.13 -5.58 -2.92
CA TRP A 75 -10.23 -4.99 -2.15
C TRP A 75 -11.60 -5.30 -2.77
N ARG A 76 -11.76 -5.11 -4.09
CA ARG A 76 -13.02 -5.42 -4.77
C ARG A 76 -13.43 -6.89 -4.53
N ARG A 77 -12.49 -7.81 -4.76
CA ARG A 77 -12.72 -9.25 -4.58
C ARG A 77 -12.96 -9.62 -3.12
N TRP A 78 -12.37 -8.88 -2.18
CA TRP A 78 -12.62 -9.00 -0.75
C TRP A 78 -14.06 -8.63 -0.41
N THR A 79 -14.52 -7.47 -0.88
CA THR A 79 -15.88 -6.97 -0.62
C THR A 79 -16.97 -7.74 -1.34
N GLU A 80 -16.68 -8.37 -2.48
CA GLU A 80 -17.61 -9.26 -3.20
C GLU A 80 -18.03 -10.49 -2.37
N MET A 81 -17.26 -10.83 -1.33
CA MET A 81 -17.64 -11.86 -0.35
C MET A 81 -18.56 -11.33 0.76
N GLY A 82 -19.04 -10.10 0.68
CA GLY A 82 -19.86 -9.46 1.71
C GLY A 82 -19.09 -8.98 2.93
N ARG A 83 -17.78 -8.74 2.80
CA ARG A 83 -16.92 -8.23 3.88
C ARG A 83 -16.79 -6.72 3.78
N ASP A 84 -16.90 -6.04 4.91
CA ASP A 84 -16.84 -4.57 5.04
C ASP A 84 -15.68 -4.10 5.94
N TYR A 85 -14.84 -5.02 6.39
CA TYR A 85 -13.66 -4.78 7.22
C TYR A 85 -12.36 -4.98 6.44
N ASP A 86 -11.27 -4.42 6.96
CA ASP A 86 -9.93 -4.50 6.38
C ASP A 86 -9.44 -5.94 6.17
N ALA A 87 -8.73 -6.17 5.06
CA ALA A 87 -8.24 -7.50 4.71
C ALA A 87 -6.84 -7.74 5.29
N LEU A 88 -6.75 -8.69 6.22
CA LEU A 88 -5.50 -9.17 6.82
C LEU A 88 -5.21 -10.63 6.43
N PRO A 89 -3.94 -10.99 6.12
CA PRO A 89 -3.56 -12.37 5.89
C PRO A 89 -3.57 -13.17 7.22
N LYS A 90 -3.74 -14.49 7.14
CA LYS A 90 -3.81 -15.36 8.33
C LYS A 90 -2.93 -16.60 8.25
N MET A 91 -2.38 -16.91 7.08
CA MET A 91 -1.58 -18.09 6.80
C MET A 91 -0.54 -17.75 5.74
N TRP A 92 0.52 -18.55 5.61
CA TRP A 92 1.55 -18.36 4.59
C TRP A 92 1.99 -19.69 3.98
N GLN A 93 2.47 -19.63 2.74
CA GLN A 93 3.11 -20.77 2.09
C GLN A 93 4.51 -20.98 2.65
N VAL A 94 4.58 -21.66 3.80
CA VAL A 94 5.83 -22.00 4.48
C VAL A 94 6.45 -23.28 3.92
N ARG A 95 7.68 -23.58 4.38
CA ARG A 95 8.48 -24.74 3.93
C ARG A 95 7.66 -26.02 3.83
N ARG A 96 7.81 -26.72 2.69
CA ARG A 96 7.18 -28.01 2.35
C ARG A 96 5.69 -27.94 1.99
N LEU A 97 5.08 -26.75 1.96
CA LEU A 97 3.77 -26.57 1.32
C LEU A 97 3.93 -26.48 -0.20
N ARG A 98 2.85 -26.75 -0.93
CA ARG A 98 2.82 -26.66 -2.39
C ARG A 98 3.09 -25.23 -2.84
N GLU A 99 4.05 -25.04 -3.74
CA GLU A 99 4.31 -23.78 -4.44
C GLU A 99 3.26 -23.58 -5.55
N ALA A 100 2.11 -23.04 -5.18
CA ALA A 100 1.04 -22.74 -6.13
C ALA A 100 0.26 -21.51 -5.69
N ILE A 101 0.04 -20.56 -6.59
CA ILE A 101 -0.74 -19.36 -6.32
C ILE A 101 -2.21 -19.75 -6.19
N PRO A 102 -2.88 -19.48 -5.05
CA PRO A 102 -4.30 -19.75 -4.92
C PRO A 102 -5.13 -18.86 -5.84
N GLU A 103 -6.30 -19.34 -6.27
CA GLU A 103 -7.25 -18.51 -7.02
C GLU A 103 -8.05 -17.59 -6.09
N HIS A 104 -8.39 -18.06 -4.88
CA HIS A 104 -9.20 -17.31 -3.93
C HIS A 104 -8.45 -16.10 -3.35
N VAL A 105 -9.13 -14.96 -3.18
CA VAL A 105 -8.48 -13.69 -2.76
C VAL A 105 -7.80 -13.79 -1.39
N GLU A 106 -8.39 -14.49 -0.42
CA GLU A 106 -7.73 -14.77 0.87
C GLU A 106 -6.42 -15.55 0.71
N GLY A 107 -6.42 -16.55 -0.18
CA GLY A 107 -5.23 -17.34 -0.45
C GLY A 107 -4.15 -16.51 -1.13
N GLN A 108 -4.54 -15.60 -2.04
CA GLN A 108 -3.62 -14.65 -2.66
C GLN A 108 -3.09 -13.61 -1.67
N LEU A 109 -3.94 -13.11 -0.76
CA LEU A 109 -3.51 -12.22 0.32
C LEU A 109 -2.44 -12.90 1.18
N CYS A 110 -2.62 -14.18 1.49
CA CYS A 110 -1.64 -15.01 2.21
C CYS A 110 -0.38 -15.31 1.37
N TYR A 111 -0.51 -15.48 0.06
CA TYR A 111 0.60 -15.77 -0.85
C TYR A 111 1.50 -14.55 -1.09
N TYR A 112 0.90 -13.38 -1.28
CA TYR A 112 1.57 -12.12 -1.63
C TYR A 112 1.95 -11.26 -0.42
N SER A 113 1.89 -11.80 0.79
CA SER A 113 2.29 -11.13 2.03
C SER A 113 3.39 -11.89 2.74
N MET A 114 4.07 -11.22 3.67
CA MET A 114 5.08 -11.83 4.54
C MET A 114 4.77 -11.69 6.04
N ASP A 115 3.79 -10.85 6.40
CA ASP A 115 3.34 -10.59 7.77
C ASP A 115 1.83 -10.27 7.78
N CYS A 116 1.27 -10.07 8.98
CA CYS A 116 -0.13 -9.72 9.24
C CYS A 116 -0.30 -8.32 9.87
N GLY A 117 0.72 -7.47 9.76
CA GLY A 117 0.68 -6.10 10.28
C GLY A 117 -0.04 -5.15 9.33
N THR A 118 0.00 -5.39 8.02
CA THR A 118 -0.44 -4.38 7.04
C THR A 118 -1.79 -4.75 6.40
N PRO A 119 -2.90 -4.04 6.72
CA PRO A 119 -4.18 -4.29 6.08
C PRO A 119 -4.25 -3.76 4.64
N VAL A 120 -4.97 -4.50 3.78
CA VAL A 120 -5.50 -3.98 2.52
C VAL A 120 -6.90 -3.40 2.77
N THR A 121 -7.08 -2.15 2.37
CA THR A 121 -8.29 -1.34 2.54
C THR A 121 -8.85 -0.90 1.20
N SER A 122 -9.96 -0.14 1.22
CA SER A 122 -10.60 0.41 0.02
C SER A 122 -9.74 1.37 -0.80
N GLY A 123 -8.76 2.00 -0.16
CA GLY A 123 -7.89 3.00 -0.77
C GLY A 123 -6.46 2.55 -1.05
N THR A 124 -6.09 1.32 -0.66
CA THR A 124 -4.71 0.83 -0.75
C THR A 124 -4.13 0.93 -2.15
N TRP A 125 -4.87 0.49 -3.17
CA TRP A 125 -4.37 0.50 -4.55
C TRP A 125 -4.11 1.94 -5.03
N GLN A 126 -5.04 2.85 -4.78
CA GLN A 126 -4.91 4.26 -5.19
C GLN A 126 -3.76 4.95 -4.46
N ALA A 127 -3.63 4.73 -3.14
CA ALA A 127 -2.56 5.31 -2.33
C ALA A 127 -1.18 4.77 -2.75
N ALA A 128 -1.03 3.46 -2.92
CA ALA A 128 0.22 2.83 -3.33
C ALA A 128 0.64 3.26 -4.75
N SER A 129 -0.31 3.35 -5.68
CA SER A 129 -0.05 3.84 -7.04
C SER A 129 0.42 5.30 -7.03
N ALA A 130 -0.23 6.16 -6.24
CA ALA A 130 0.17 7.56 -6.09
C ALA A 130 1.54 7.71 -5.41
N ALA A 131 1.89 6.81 -4.47
CA ALA A 131 3.21 6.77 -3.85
C ALA A 131 4.30 6.39 -4.87
N ALA A 132 4.04 5.42 -5.75
CA ALA A 132 4.95 5.08 -6.85
C ALA A 132 5.13 6.27 -7.81
N ASP A 133 4.05 6.93 -8.20
CA ASP A 133 4.08 8.15 -9.04
C ASP A 133 4.86 9.29 -8.36
N THR A 134 4.76 9.40 -7.03
CA THR A 134 5.54 10.36 -6.21
C THR A 134 7.03 10.07 -6.29
N ALA A 135 7.43 8.81 -6.10
CA ALA A 135 8.82 8.41 -6.21
C ALA A 135 9.41 8.63 -7.61
N LEU A 136 8.65 8.29 -8.66
CA LEU A 136 9.07 8.42 -10.06
C LEU A 136 9.09 9.87 -10.57
N THR A 137 8.31 10.76 -9.95
CA THR A 137 8.33 12.20 -10.29
C THR A 137 9.48 12.92 -9.61
N GLY A 138 9.96 12.41 -8.46
CA GLY A 138 11.12 12.95 -7.77
C GLY A 138 12.35 13.01 -8.68
N PRO A 139 13.29 13.94 -8.42
CA PRO A 139 14.51 14.04 -9.22
C PRO A 139 15.27 12.71 -9.14
N THR A 140 15.45 12.06 -10.28
CA THR A 140 16.45 10.99 -10.42
C THR A 140 17.81 11.63 -10.24
N GLY A 141 18.53 11.24 -9.18
CA GLY A 141 19.92 11.65 -8.96
C GLY A 141 20.83 11.27 -10.13
#